data_AF-A0AAV3QVA7-F1
#
_entry.id   AF-A0AAV3QVA7-F1
#
_cell.length_a   1.000
_cell.length_b   1.000
_cell.length_c   1.000
_cell.angle_alpha   90.00
_cell.angle_beta   90.00
_cell.angle_gamma   90.00
#
_symmetry.space_group_name_H-M   'P 1'
#
loop_
_entity.id
_entity.type
_entity.pdbx_description
1 polymer ?
#
loop_
_entity_poly.entity_id
_entity_poly.type
_entity_poly.pdbx_seq_one_letter_code
_entity_poly.pdbx_strand_id
1 'polypeptide(L)'
;MEPDIEIVEERLRSFLVRLRTEYGILDRMVYKNKNQHRRCSYFQFLLKVRRDLRLLQSAKLEEILNATFVVISGNRPRQKVHLLESLKRRKGDGGKFNLLERLLGVARLLAQMIEPLLKAAIEISILLARSFFMGFSLT
;
A
#
# COMPACT_ATOMS: atom_id res chain seq x y z
N MET A 1 -10.02 19.77 -19.17
CA MET A 1 -10.15 19.01 -17.90
C MET A 1 -9.71 17.55 -18.01
N GLU A 2 -9.51 16.99 -19.21
CA GLU A 2 -8.90 15.65 -19.41
C GLU A 2 -7.39 15.51 -19.10
N PRO A 3 -6.51 16.52 -19.29
CA PRO A 3 -5.07 16.29 -19.10
C PRO A 3 -4.68 16.01 -17.64
N ASP A 4 -5.46 16.50 -16.67
CA ASP A 4 -5.16 16.30 -15.25
C ASP A 4 -5.36 14.84 -14.79
N ILE A 5 -6.33 14.13 -15.37
CA ILE A 5 -6.63 12.74 -14.97
C ILE A 5 -5.55 11.80 -15.50
N GLU A 6 -5.11 12.01 -16.73
CA GLU A 6 -4.05 11.22 -17.36
C GLU A 6 -2.71 11.41 -16.64
N ILE A 7 -2.37 12.65 -16.27
CA ILE A 7 -1.18 12.95 -15.45
C ILE A 7 -1.26 12.26 -14.07
N VAL A 8 -2.42 12.28 -13.42
CA VAL A 8 -2.61 11.61 -12.12
C VAL A 8 -2.49 10.09 -12.26
N GLU A 9 -3.01 9.52 -13.34
CA GLU A 9 -2.90 8.10 -13.64
C GLU A 9 -1.44 7.67 -13.83
N GLU A 10 -0.70 8.36 -14.68
CA GLU A 10 0.73 8.10 -14.89
C GLU A 10 1.53 8.22 -13.58
N ARG A 11 1.26 9.27 -12.81
CA ARG A 11 1.91 9.49 -11.52
C ARG A 11 1.63 8.36 -10.54
N LEU A 12 0.37 7.92 -10.42
CA LEU A 12 0.00 6.82 -9.52
C LEU A 12 0.62 5.49 -9.97
N ARG A 13 0.69 5.22 -11.27
CA ARG A 13 1.42 4.05 -11.81
C ARG A 13 2.90 4.11 -11.42
N SER A 14 3.54 5.27 -11.56
CA SER A 14 4.94 5.44 -11.14
C SER A 14 5.14 5.17 -9.64
N PHE A 15 4.20 5.60 -8.80
CA PHE A 15 4.24 5.37 -7.36
C PHE A 15 4.04 3.90 -6.99
N LEU A 16 3.20 3.16 -7.70
CA LEU A 16 3.07 1.71 -7.50
C LEU A 16 4.37 0.96 -7.77
N VAL A 17 5.06 1.32 -8.86
CA VAL A 17 6.36 0.72 -9.19
C VAL A 17 7.39 1.04 -8.10
N ARG A 18 7.48 2.29 -7.67
CA ARG A 18 8.38 2.70 -6.57
C ARG A 18 8.05 1.95 -5.28
N LEU A 19 6.77 1.89 -4.90
CA LEU A 19 6.32 1.18 -3.70
C LEU A 19 6.71 -0.31 -3.72
N ARG A 20 6.62 -0.97 -4.88
CA ARG A 20 7.04 -2.36 -5.05
C ARG A 20 8.54 -2.52 -4.81
N THR A 21 9.36 -1.61 -5.34
CA THR A 21 10.81 -1.59 -5.14
C THR A 21 11.17 -1.36 -3.67
N GLU A 22 10.59 -0.34 -3.03
CA GLU A 22 10.80 -0.01 -1.62
C GLU A 22 10.40 -1.15 -0.70
N TYR A 23 9.24 -1.77 -0.96
CA TYR A 23 8.83 -2.96 -0.22
C TYR A 23 9.84 -4.12 -0.38
N GLY A 24 10.39 -4.33 -1.58
CA GLY A 24 11.43 -5.33 -1.80
C GLY A 24 12.70 -5.06 -1.00
N ILE A 25 13.10 -3.79 -0.87
CA ILE A 25 14.22 -3.37 -0.02
C ILE A 25 13.91 -3.66 1.45
N LEU A 26 12.74 -3.20 1.94
CA LEU A 26 12.28 -3.46 3.31
C LEU A 26 12.22 -4.96 3.63
N ASP A 27 11.65 -5.78 2.75
CA ASP A 27 11.49 -7.23 2.97
C ASP A 27 12.86 -7.91 3.12
N ARG A 28 13.84 -7.52 2.29
CA ARG A 28 15.23 -7.98 2.38
C ARG A 28 15.92 -7.48 3.65
N MET A 29 15.73 -6.21 4.01
CA MET A 29 16.30 -5.63 5.22
C MET A 29 15.79 -6.35 6.47
N VAL A 30 14.47 -6.53 6.58
CA VAL A 30 13.85 -7.27 7.69
C VAL A 30 14.29 -8.73 7.68
N TYR A 31 14.43 -9.37 6.52
CA TYR A 31 14.91 -10.74 6.45
C TYR A 31 16.33 -10.89 7.02
N LYS A 32 17.27 -10.05 6.57
CA LYS A 32 18.68 -10.09 7.02
C LYS A 32 18.83 -9.82 8.52
N ASN A 33 18.06 -8.89 9.06
CA ASN A 33 18.19 -8.40 10.43
C ASN A 33 17.32 -9.16 11.45
N LYS A 34 16.54 -10.16 11.00
CA LYS A 34 15.52 -10.84 11.82
C LYS A 34 16.06 -11.46 13.09
N ASN A 35 17.21 -12.12 13.05
CA ASN A 35 17.71 -12.89 14.19
C ASN A 35 18.37 -12.00 15.25
N GLN A 36 19.03 -10.92 14.83
CA GLN A 36 19.72 -9.97 15.71
C GLN A 36 18.73 -9.04 16.41
N HIS A 37 17.72 -8.57 15.68
CA HIS A 37 16.86 -7.48 16.14
C HIS A 37 15.44 -7.90 16.48
N ARG A 38 15.16 -9.21 16.49
CA ARG A 38 13.80 -9.74 16.66
C ARG A 38 13.05 -9.11 17.83
N ARG A 39 13.72 -8.86 18.96
CA ARG A 39 13.08 -8.37 20.18
C ARG A 39 13.12 -6.84 20.35
N CYS A 40 13.74 -6.12 19.42
CA CYS A 40 13.83 -4.66 19.47
C CYS A 40 12.50 -4.00 19.05
N SER A 41 12.10 -2.93 19.73
CA SER A 41 10.83 -2.21 19.49
C SER A 41 10.69 -1.71 18.05
N TYR A 42 11.72 -1.04 17.53
CA TYR A 42 11.73 -0.57 16.13
C TYR A 42 11.48 -1.71 15.14
N PHE A 43 12.08 -2.87 15.40
CA PHE A 43 12.02 -4.02 14.51
C PHE A 43 10.64 -4.69 14.55
N GLN A 44 9.97 -4.69 15.72
CA GLN A 44 8.57 -5.10 15.83
C GLN A 44 7.65 -4.20 15.01
N PHE A 45 7.89 -2.88 15.01
CA PHE A 45 7.15 -1.96 14.15
C PHE A 45 7.42 -2.21 12.66
N LEU A 46 8.67 -2.43 12.26
CA LEU A 46 9.01 -2.84 10.89
C LEU A 46 8.34 -4.15 10.46
N LEU A 47 8.25 -5.13 11.37
CA LEU A 47 7.53 -6.38 11.11
C LEU A 47 6.03 -6.14 10.90
N LYS A 48 5.43 -5.19 11.63
CA LYS A 48 4.03 -4.78 11.41
C LYS A 48 3.86 -4.12 10.04
N VAL A 49 4.69 -3.12 9.70
CA VAL A 49 4.69 -2.47 8.38
C VAL A 49 4.86 -3.49 7.24
N ARG A 50 5.75 -4.47 7.41
CA ARG A 50 5.95 -5.56 6.43
C ARG A 50 4.68 -6.40 6.23
N ARG A 51 3.95 -6.74 7.31
CA ARG A 51 2.70 -7.51 7.22
C ARG A 51 1.63 -6.71 6.48
N ASP A 52 1.51 -5.43 6.80
CA ASP A 52 0.51 -4.57 6.18
C ASP A 52 0.81 -4.36 4.68
N LEU A 53 2.09 -4.20 4.30
CA LEU A 53 2.50 -4.13 2.89
C LEU A 53 2.25 -5.44 2.12
N ARG A 54 2.38 -6.61 2.77
CA ARG A 54 1.99 -7.90 2.17
C ARG A 54 0.50 -7.97 1.91
N LEU A 55 -0.30 -7.50 2.86
CA LEU A 55 -1.74 -7.44 2.70
C LEU A 55 -2.12 -6.47 1.57
N LEU A 56 -1.42 -5.34 1.48
CA LEU A 56 -1.60 -4.35 0.41
C LEU A 56 -1.27 -4.95 -0.96
N GLN A 57 -0.17 -5.69 -1.10
CA GLN A 57 0.15 -6.40 -2.35
C GLN A 57 -0.93 -7.43 -2.72
N SER A 58 -1.43 -8.16 -1.74
CA SER A 58 -2.49 -9.16 -1.93
C SER A 58 -3.82 -8.54 -2.37
N ALA A 59 -4.06 -7.26 -2.06
CA ALA A 59 -5.24 -6.51 -2.50
C ALA A 59 -5.25 -6.18 -4.00
N LYS A 60 -4.10 -6.35 -4.69
CA LYS A 60 -3.91 -6.10 -6.12
C LYS A 60 -4.28 -4.66 -6.53
N LEU A 61 -3.56 -3.69 -5.97
CA LEU A 61 -3.83 -2.25 -6.17
C LEU A 61 -3.91 -1.84 -7.64
N GLU A 62 -3.07 -2.41 -8.50
CA GLU A 62 -3.05 -2.08 -9.93
C GLU A 62 -4.40 -2.39 -10.61
N GLU A 63 -5.00 -3.54 -10.30
CA GLU A 63 -6.34 -3.89 -10.81
C GLU A 63 -7.41 -2.91 -10.30
N ILE A 64 -7.33 -2.50 -9.03
CA ILE A 64 -8.27 -1.56 -8.41
C ILE A 64 -8.14 -0.18 -9.06
N LEU A 65 -6.91 0.32 -9.24
CA LEU A 65 -6.66 1.64 -9.84
C LEU A 65 -7.07 1.67 -11.30
N ASN A 66 -6.73 0.65 -12.09
CA ASN A 66 -7.15 0.55 -13.49
C ASN A 66 -8.69 0.58 -13.62
N ALA A 67 -9.40 -0.18 -12.77
CA ALA A 67 -10.86 -0.14 -12.73
C ALA A 67 -11.40 1.24 -12.32
N THR A 68 -10.71 1.93 -11.41
CA THR A 68 -11.08 3.26 -10.93
C THR A 68 -10.88 4.33 -12.00
N PHE A 69 -9.78 4.31 -12.76
CA PHE A 69 -9.56 5.24 -13.87
C PHE A 69 -10.58 5.03 -14.99
N VAL A 70 -10.94 3.78 -15.31
CA VAL A 70 -12.01 3.49 -16.29
C VAL A 70 -13.35 4.10 -15.87
N VAL A 71 -13.67 4.09 -14.56
CA VAL A 71 -14.87 4.74 -14.01
C VAL A 71 -14.80 6.26 -14.14
N ILE A 72 -13.68 6.85 -13.72
CA ILE A 72 -13.50 8.31 -13.61
C ILE A 72 -13.40 8.95 -15.00
N SER A 73 -12.61 8.37 -15.91
CA SER A 73 -12.39 8.90 -17.25
C SER A 73 -13.60 8.73 -18.19
N GLY A 74 -14.66 8.04 -17.76
CA GLY A 74 -15.96 8.02 -18.45
C GLY A 74 -16.00 7.35 -19.84
N ASN A 75 -14.88 6.81 -20.32
CA ASN A 75 -14.63 6.52 -21.73
C ASN A 75 -15.45 5.38 -22.37
N ARG A 76 -16.38 4.71 -21.66
CA ARG A 76 -17.20 3.62 -22.24
C ARG A 76 -18.62 3.51 -21.66
N PRO A 77 -19.65 4.08 -22.33
CA PRO A 77 -21.04 4.05 -21.83
C PRO A 77 -21.63 2.64 -21.68
N ARG A 78 -21.21 1.67 -22.51
CA ARG A 78 -21.66 0.26 -22.42
C ARG A 78 -21.05 -0.50 -21.23
N GLN A 79 -19.81 -0.21 -20.86
CA GLN A 79 -19.20 -0.78 -19.65
C GLN A 79 -19.72 -0.10 -18.39
N LYS A 80 -20.14 1.16 -18.49
CA LYS A 80 -20.72 1.94 -17.40
C LYS A 80 -21.93 1.24 -16.76
N VAL A 81 -22.80 0.60 -17.54
CA VAL A 81 -23.99 -0.10 -16.99
C VAL A 81 -23.57 -1.32 -16.16
N HIS A 82 -22.78 -2.23 -16.71
CA HIS A 82 -22.28 -3.40 -15.96
C HIS A 82 -21.37 -3.03 -14.78
N LEU A 83 -20.60 -1.95 -14.91
CA LEU A 83 -19.66 -1.51 -13.90
C LEU A 83 -20.41 -0.76 -12.77
N LEU A 84 -21.40 0.08 -13.09
CA LEU A 84 -22.34 0.61 -12.09
C LEU A 84 -23.14 -0.51 -11.43
N GLU A 85 -23.50 -1.58 -12.15
CA GLU A 85 -24.11 -2.77 -11.57
C GLU A 85 -23.16 -3.47 -10.58
N SER A 86 -21.87 -3.58 -10.92
CA SER A 86 -20.83 -4.13 -10.04
C SER A 86 -20.52 -3.25 -8.82
N LEU A 87 -20.70 -1.93 -8.95
CA LEU A 87 -20.59 -0.95 -7.86
C LEU A 87 -21.84 -0.95 -6.96
N LYS A 88 -23.03 -1.17 -7.54
CA LYS A 88 -24.34 -1.18 -6.87
C LYS A 88 -24.66 -2.49 -6.16
N ARG A 89 -24.01 -3.61 -6.53
CA ARG A 89 -24.13 -4.89 -5.81
C ARG A 89 -23.60 -4.76 -4.38
N ARG A 90 -24.44 -4.23 -3.48
CA ARG A 90 -24.36 -4.46 -2.05
C ARG A 90 -24.60 -5.95 -1.82
N LYS A 91 -23.59 -6.64 -1.32
CA LYS A 91 -23.69 -7.94 -0.66
C LYS A 91 -24.60 -8.96 -1.39
N GLY A 92 -24.38 -9.15 -2.69
CA GLY A 92 -25.04 -10.21 -3.46
C GLY A 92 -24.30 -11.53 -3.28
N ASP A 93 -24.81 -12.39 -2.39
CA ASP A 93 -24.77 -13.87 -2.32
C ASP A 93 -23.52 -14.69 -2.76
N GLY A 94 -22.37 -14.06 -3.00
CA GLY A 94 -21.19 -14.72 -3.58
C GLY A 94 -19.83 -14.23 -3.08
N GLY A 95 -19.79 -13.51 -1.96
CA GLY A 95 -18.55 -13.19 -1.22
C GLY A 95 -17.54 -12.26 -1.91
N LYS A 96 -17.80 -11.72 -3.11
CA LYS A 96 -16.90 -10.78 -3.80
C LYS A 96 -17.20 -9.33 -3.40
N PHE A 97 -16.20 -8.64 -2.83
CA PHE A 97 -16.27 -7.21 -2.49
C PHE A 97 -16.39 -6.34 -3.74
N ASN A 98 -17.22 -5.30 -3.69
CA ASN A 98 -17.33 -4.33 -4.78
C ASN A 98 -16.08 -3.42 -4.86
N LEU A 99 -15.89 -2.73 -5.99
CA LEU A 99 -14.70 -1.88 -6.22
C LEU A 99 -14.53 -0.81 -5.13
N LEU A 100 -15.62 -0.20 -4.66
CA LEU A 100 -15.58 0.82 -3.60
C LEU A 100 -15.18 0.24 -2.24
N GLU A 101 -15.68 -0.94 -1.88
CA GLU A 101 -15.29 -1.68 -0.67
C GLU A 101 -13.82 -2.07 -0.72
N ARG A 102 -13.32 -2.52 -1.87
CA ARG A 102 -11.89 -2.82 -2.07
C ARG A 102 -11.04 -1.56 -1.94
N LEU A 103 -11.45 -0.46 -2.56
CA LEU A 103 -10.75 0.83 -2.48
C LEU A 103 -10.74 1.38 -1.05
N LEU A 104 -11.88 1.29 -0.35
CA LEU A 104 -12.01 1.65 1.06
C LEU A 104 -11.12 0.75 1.94
N GLY A 105 -11.07 -0.55 1.66
CA GLY A 105 -10.17 -1.48 2.35
C GLY A 105 -8.71 -1.10 2.19
N VAL A 106 -8.28 -0.77 0.97
CA VAL A 106 -6.92 -0.27 0.69
C VAL A 106 -6.66 1.04 1.44
N ALA A 107 -7.59 1.99 1.40
CA ALA A 107 -7.44 3.27 2.11
C ALA A 107 -7.30 3.09 3.63
N ARG A 108 -8.10 2.20 4.22
CA ARG A 108 -8.02 1.85 5.65
C ARG A 108 -6.69 1.19 6.00
N LEU A 109 -6.21 0.27 5.15
CA LEU A 109 -4.93 -0.39 5.35
C LEU A 109 -3.78 0.61 5.30
N LEU A 110 -3.77 1.51 4.32
CA LEU A 110 -2.79 2.60 4.22
C LEU A 110 -2.83 3.50 5.45
N ALA A 111 -4.02 3.86 5.96
CA ALA A 111 -4.15 4.66 7.17
C ALA A 111 -3.60 3.94 8.42
N GLN A 112 -3.88 2.64 8.56
CA GLN A 112 -3.40 1.82 9.68
C GLN A 112 -1.88 1.65 9.69
N MET A 113 -1.23 1.70 8.52
CA MET A 113 0.22 1.59 8.39
C MET A 113 0.98 2.82 8.88
N ILE A 114 0.35 3.99 8.94
CA ILE A 114 1.02 5.25 9.30
C ILE A 114 1.61 5.17 10.71
N GLU A 115 0.84 4.68 11.69
CA GLU A 115 1.28 4.58 13.08
C GLU A 115 2.54 3.71 13.26
N PRO A 116 2.58 2.43 12.82
CA PRO A 116 3.79 1.62 12.98
C PRO A 116 4.95 2.15 12.14
N LEU A 117 4.70 2.78 10.99
CA LEU A 117 5.76 3.39 10.19
C LEU A 117 6.42 4.56 10.93
N LEU A 118 5.64 5.46 11.51
CA LEU A 118 6.16 6.57 12.31
C LEU A 118 6.90 6.07 13.56
N LYS A 119 6.36 5.08 14.26
CA LYS A 119 7.03 4.50 15.44
C LYS A 119 8.36 3.83 15.07
N ALA A 120 8.42 3.11 13.95
CA ALA A 120 9.68 2.55 13.46
C ALA A 120 10.70 3.66 13.14
N ALA A 121 10.27 4.71 12.43
CA ALA A 121 11.15 5.81 12.06
C ALA A 121 11.72 6.56 13.28
N ILE A 122 10.88 6.85 14.28
CA ILE A 122 11.32 7.50 15.53
C ILE A 122 12.38 6.67 16.24
N GLU A 123 12.14 5.37 16.42
CA GLU A 123 13.07 4.48 17.11
C GLU A 123 14.39 4.30 16.32
N ILE A 124 14.33 4.22 14.99
CA ILE A 124 15.53 4.17 14.15
C ILE A 124 16.34 5.47 14.26
N SER A 125 15.67 6.64 14.27
CA SER A 125 16.32 7.92 14.51
C SER A 125 17.00 7.98 15.89
N ILE A 126 16.39 7.39 16.92
CA ILE A 126 17.01 7.27 18.26
C ILE A 126 18.26 6.37 18.21
N LEU A 127 18.21 5.24 17.49
CA LEU A 127 19.37 4.38 17.29
C LEU A 127 20.50 5.14 16.60
N LEU A 128 20.19 5.87 15.53
CA LEU A 128 21.13 6.70 14.80
C LEU A 128 21.76 7.77 15.70
N ALA A 129 20.95 8.50 16.47
CA ALA A 129 21.42 9.54 17.39
C ALA A 129 22.36 8.97 18.48
N ARG A 130 22.17 7.70 18.86
CA ARG A 130 23.03 6.99 19.83
C ARG A 130 24.21 6.29 19.19
N SER A 131 24.43 6.46 17.89
CA SER A 131 25.46 5.74 17.13
C SER A 131 25.33 4.22 17.20
N PHE A 132 24.12 3.69 17.44
CA PHE A 132 23.84 2.26 17.49
C PHE A 132 23.35 1.77 16.13
N PHE A 133 23.94 0.66 15.67
CA PHE A 133 23.59 0.04 14.40
C PHE A 133 23.55 1.03 13.22
N MET A 134 24.52 1.96 13.16
CA MET A 134 24.58 3.06 12.18
C MET A 134 24.36 2.61 10.73
N GLY A 135 24.99 1.51 10.32
CA GLY A 135 24.82 0.97 8.97
C GLY A 135 23.37 0.56 8.67
N PHE A 136 22.66 0.02 9.66
CA PHE A 136 21.23 -0.28 9.54
C PHE A 136 20.40 1.01 9.52
N SER A 137 20.68 1.94 10.44
CA SER A 137 19.86 3.15 10.62
C SER A 137 19.98 4.18 9.49
N LEU A 138 21.02 4.08 8.65
CA LEU A 138 21.26 4.93 7.48
C LEU A 138 20.78 4.32 6.15
N THR A 139 20.29 3.06 6.16
CA THR A 139 19.76 2.38 4.97
C THR A 139 18.30 2.75 4.74
#